data_AF-A0A6A5HCB6-F1
#
_entry.id   AF-A0A6A5HCB6-F1
#
_cell.length_a   1.000
_cell.length_b   1.000
_cell.length_c   1.000
_cell.angle_alpha   90.00
_cell.angle_beta   90.00
_cell.angle_gamma   90.00
#
_symmetry.space_group_name_H-M   'P 1'
#
loop_
_entity.id
_entity.type
_entity.pdbx_description
1 polymer ?
#
loop_
_entity_poly.entity_id
_entity_poly.type
_entity_poly.pdbx_seq_one_letter_code
_entity_poly.pdbx_strand_id
1 'polypeptide(L)'
;MTSNAPKFRLLHLPRLALEHVLRNFNDGNLVMFSLCSKRCNLVVKSFRHGFTGIQVTLSRDTLALSLRVQDIQQMGFEISKEVFQLNDYRVLILDERAFWMGEGNPNTRSIFTYWNWALDVKALVDHMVETFRVPFETVKFLLDYFDHYRDFVQCFPKCENLRIWGVGPISEEDIAYFKKHVEHKHFYINGNLQ
;
A
#
# COMPACT_ATOMS: atom_id res chain seq x y z
N MET A 1 24.10 26.38 14.32
CA MET A 1 25.15 25.42 13.95
C MET A 1 24.73 24.72 12.67
N THR A 2 25.38 25.01 11.54
CA THR A 2 25.16 24.27 10.29
C THR A 2 25.89 22.93 10.39
N SER A 3 25.14 21.84 10.45
CA SER A 3 25.70 20.49 10.42
C SER A 3 26.56 20.29 9.16
N ASN A 4 27.82 19.89 9.35
CA ASN A 4 28.76 19.50 8.29
C ASN A 4 28.51 18.06 7.79
N ALA A 5 27.36 17.46 8.12
CA ALA A 5 27.01 16.15 7.59
C ALA A 5 26.96 16.20 6.05
N PRO A 6 27.58 15.23 5.35
CA PRO A 6 27.56 15.20 3.90
C PRO A 6 26.11 15.17 3.41
N LYS A 7 25.74 16.19 2.62
CA LYS A 7 24.42 16.28 2.01
C LYS A 7 24.19 15.03 1.15
N PHE A 8 23.06 14.35 1.36
CA PHE A 8 22.68 13.20 0.53
C PHE A 8 22.55 13.66 -0.93
N ARG A 9 23.54 13.29 -1.76
CA ARG A 9 23.78 13.91 -3.07
C ARG A 9 22.62 13.72 -4.05
N LEU A 10 21.94 12.59 -3.97
CA LEU A 10 20.78 12.29 -4.82
C LEU A 10 19.68 13.36 -4.69
N LEU A 11 19.32 13.76 -3.47
CA LEU A 11 18.27 14.77 -3.24
C LEU A 11 18.68 16.20 -3.61
N HIS A 12 19.93 16.41 -4.02
CA HIS A 12 20.45 17.71 -4.47
C HIS A 12 20.71 17.75 -5.98
N LEU A 13 20.40 16.66 -6.70
CA LEU A 13 20.47 16.66 -8.15
C LEU A 13 19.48 17.67 -8.75
N PRO A 14 19.81 18.26 -9.90
CA PRO A 14 18.84 19.03 -10.69
C PRO A 14 17.60 18.19 -10.99
N ARG A 15 16.44 18.85 -11.08
CA ARG A 15 15.13 18.18 -11.27
C ARG A 15 15.14 17.13 -12.39
N LEU A 16 15.70 17.46 -13.55
CA LEU A 16 15.78 16.54 -14.70
C LEU A 16 16.63 15.29 -14.42
N ALA A 17 17.76 15.46 -13.73
CA ALA A 17 18.60 14.32 -13.35
C ALA A 17 17.91 13.44 -12.31
N LEU A 18 17.20 14.06 -11.35
CA LEU A 18 16.39 13.35 -10.36
C LEU A 18 15.27 12.55 -11.02
N GLU A 19 14.58 13.14 -11.99
CA GLU A 19 13.54 12.46 -12.78
C GLU A 19 14.09 11.24 -13.51
N HIS A 20 15.24 11.40 -14.18
CA HIS A 20 15.90 10.29 -14.86
C HIS A 20 16.26 9.15 -13.90
N VAL A 21 16.77 9.45 -12.70
CA VAL A 21 17.06 8.41 -11.71
C VAL A 21 15.79 7.69 -11.28
N LEU A 22 14.72 8.44 -10.94
CA LEU A 22 13.47 7.85 -10.47
C LEU A 22 12.75 7.04 -11.55
N ARG A 23 12.85 7.40 -12.84
CA ARG A 23 12.32 6.60 -13.94
C ARG A 23 12.98 5.23 -14.10
N ASN A 24 14.18 5.05 -13.53
CA ASN A 24 14.86 3.76 -13.50
C ASN A 24 14.52 2.93 -12.25
N PHE A 25 13.70 3.47 -11.33
CA PHE A 25 13.22 2.71 -10.19
C PHE A 25 12.00 1.91 -10.62
N ASN A 26 11.94 0.64 -10.20
CA ASN A 26 10.68 -0.09 -10.23
C ASN A 26 9.71 0.45 -9.16
N ASP A 27 8.46 0.05 -9.25
CA ASP A 27 7.37 0.52 -8.38
C ASP A 27 7.68 0.29 -6.89
N GLY A 28 8.24 -0.90 -6.60
CA GLY A 28 8.83 -1.27 -5.31
C GLY A 28 9.75 -0.19 -4.76
N ASN A 29 10.77 0.14 -5.55
CA ASN A 29 11.82 1.09 -5.19
C ASN A 29 11.28 2.52 -5.07
N LEU A 30 10.27 2.91 -5.84
CA LEU A 30 9.64 4.23 -5.74
C LEU A 30 8.90 4.41 -4.41
N VAL A 31 8.08 3.44 -4.00
CA VAL A 31 7.43 3.45 -2.68
C VAL A 31 8.49 3.46 -1.59
N MET A 32 9.49 2.59 -1.70
CA MET A 32 10.55 2.51 -0.71
C MET A 32 11.32 3.81 -0.55
N PHE A 33 11.65 4.45 -1.66
CA PHE A 33 12.29 5.75 -1.64
C PHE A 33 11.39 6.79 -0.98
N SER A 34 10.09 6.80 -1.30
CA SER A 34 9.13 7.73 -0.69
C SER A 34 9.03 7.58 0.85
N LEU A 35 9.23 6.38 1.38
CA LEU A 35 9.21 6.09 2.82
C LEU A 35 10.50 6.47 3.57
N CYS A 36 11.60 6.77 2.87
CA CYS A 36 12.88 7.08 3.53
C CYS A 36 12.89 8.42 4.29
N SER A 37 12.11 9.41 3.84
CA SER A 37 11.98 10.71 4.52
C SER A 37 10.86 11.55 3.89
N LYS A 38 10.39 12.58 4.62
CA LYS A 38 9.46 13.59 4.07
C LYS A 38 9.98 14.21 2.77
N ARG A 39 11.29 14.44 2.65
CA ARG A 39 11.90 15.01 1.43
C ARG A 39 11.89 14.01 0.27
N CYS A 40 12.10 12.73 0.53
CA CYS A 40 11.99 11.70 -0.51
C CYS A 40 10.55 11.55 -0.98
N ASN A 41 9.56 11.55 -0.06
CA ASN A 41 8.14 11.57 -0.42
C ASN A 41 7.82 12.75 -1.34
N LEU A 42 8.18 13.98 -0.96
CA LEU A 42 7.96 15.17 -1.78
C LEU A 42 8.60 15.07 -3.17
N VAL A 43 9.78 14.47 -3.25
CA VAL A 43 10.46 14.21 -4.52
C VAL A 43 9.66 13.24 -5.38
N VAL A 44 9.28 12.06 -4.86
CA VAL A 44 8.47 11.07 -5.61
C VAL A 44 7.16 11.70 -6.06
N LYS A 45 6.44 12.35 -5.13
CA LYS A 45 5.17 13.06 -5.38
C LYS A 45 5.25 14.15 -6.46
N SER A 46 6.43 14.71 -6.73
CA SER A 46 6.63 15.78 -7.71
C SER A 46 6.69 15.32 -9.17
N PHE A 47 6.78 14.01 -9.40
CA PHE A 47 6.84 13.38 -10.73
C PHE A 47 5.60 12.56 -11.03
N ARG A 48 5.28 12.42 -12.32
CA ARG A 48 4.24 11.50 -12.79
C ARG A 48 4.89 10.17 -13.12
N HIS A 49 4.43 9.10 -12.47
CA HIS A 49 5.02 7.76 -12.59
C HIS A 49 4.26 6.84 -13.57
N GLY A 50 3.18 7.32 -14.17
CA GLY A 50 2.39 6.53 -15.13
C GLY A 50 1.44 5.50 -14.51
N PHE A 51 1.34 5.46 -13.17
CA PHE A 51 0.36 4.60 -12.49
C PHE A 51 -1.07 5.02 -12.79
N THR A 52 -1.94 4.02 -12.95
CA THR A 52 -3.37 4.23 -13.22
C THR A 52 -4.24 3.98 -12.00
N GLY A 53 -3.77 3.17 -11.04
CA GLY A 53 -4.52 2.87 -9.83
C GLY A 53 -3.73 2.06 -8.81
N ILE A 54 -4.31 1.95 -7.62
CA ILE A 54 -3.85 1.09 -6.52
C ILE A 54 -4.74 -0.14 -6.46
N GLN A 55 -4.13 -1.31 -6.36
CA GLN A 55 -4.80 -2.58 -6.08
C GLN A 55 -4.49 -3.03 -4.65
N VAL A 56 -5.53 -3.42 -3.94
CA VAL A 56 -5.47 -3.83 -2.54
C VAL A 56 -6.08 -5.20 -2.38
N THR A 57 -5.40 -6.10 -1.67
CA THR A 57 -5.98 -7.33 -1.14
C THR A 57 -5.70 -7.40 0.35
N LEU A 58 -6.75 -7.48 1.15
CA LEU A 58 -6.65 -7.55 2.60
C LEU A 58 -7.24 -8.88 3.09
N SER A 59 -6.55 -9.53 4.01
CA SER A 59 -6.98 -10.69 4.78
C SER A 59 -6.79 -10.41 6.27
N ARG A 60 -7.15 -11.41 7.10
CA ARG A 60 -6.95 -11.38 8.55
C ARG A 60 -5.55 -10.93 8.97
N ASP A 61 -4.52 -11.42 8.27
CA ASP A 61 -3.13 -11.29 8.70
C ASP A 61 -2.26 -10.59 7.66
N THR A 62 -2.80 -10.22 6.50
CA THR A 62 -2.00 -9.70 5.38
C THR A 62 -2.71 -8.57 4.65
N LEU A 63 -1.97 -7.52 4.31
CA LEU A 63 -2.35 -6.49 3.33
C LEU A 63 -1.38 -6.54 2.15
N ALA A 64 -1.87 -6.89 0.98
CA ALA A 64 -1.14 -6.72 -0.26
C ALA A 64 -1.55 -5.40 -0.96
N LEU A 65 -0.60 -4.52 -1.23
CA LEU A 65 -0.77 -3.30 -2.02
C LEU A 65 0.06 -3.41 -3.30
N SER A 66 -0.47 -3.01 -4.44
CA SER A 66 0.31 -2.90 -5.67
C SER A 66 -0.12 -1.69 -6.48
N LEU A 67 0.83 -1.12 -7.23
CA LEU A 67 0.58 -0.05 -8.20
C LEU A 67 0.40 -0.70 -9.57
N ARG A 68 -0.53 -0.19 -10.36
CA ARG A 68 -0.82 -0.70 -11.70
C ARG A 68 -0.32 0.26 -12.77
N VAL A 69 0.29 -0.28 -13.82
CA VAL A 69 0.64 0.42 -15.05
C VAL A 69 0.07 -0.35 -16.23
N GLN A 70 -0.81 0.26 -17.03
CA GLN A 70 -1.28 -0.29 -18.33
C GLN A 70 -1.61 -1.79 -18.29
N ASP A 71 -2.51 -2.18 -17.39
CA ASP A 71 -2.97 -3.56 -17.17
C ASP A 71 -1.96 -4.57 -16.61
N ILE A 72 -0.71 -4.19 -16.37
CA ILE A 72 0.31 -5.03 -15.75
C ILE A 72 0.30 -4.78 -14.23
N GLN A 73 0.12 -5.86 -13.45
CA GLN A 73 0.37 -5.82 -12.01
C GLN A 73 1.88 -5.81 -11.79
N GLN A 74 2.38 -4.76 -11.16
CA GLN A 74 3.79 -4.65 -10.78
C GLN A 74 3.99 -5.01 -9.30
N MET A 75 5.25 -4.98 -8.86
CA MET A 75 5.70 -5.39 -7.52
C MET A 75 4.70 -5.07 -6.41
N GLY A 76 4.31 -6.10 -5.67
CA GLY A 76 3.41 -5.98 -4.52
C GLY A 76 4.18 -5.66 -3.24
N PHE A 77 3.56 -4.88 -2.36
CA PHE A 77 3.96 -4.75 -0.97
C PHE A 77 3.05 -5.66 -0.19
N GLU A 78 3.62 -6.58 0.56
CA GLU A 78 2.88 -7.45 1.44
C GLU A 78 3.18 -7.01 2.86
N ILE A 79 2.21 -6.42 3.53
CA ILE A 79 2.30 -6.20 4.96
C ILE A 79 1.76 -7.44 5.66
N SER A 80 2.51 -8.01 6.59
CA SER A 80 2.04 -9.11 7.43
C SER A 80 1.93 -8.65 8.87
N LYS A 81 0.85 -9.09 9.53
CA LYS A 81 0.61 -8.89 10.96
C LYS A 81 1.66 -9.60 11.81
N GLU A 82 2.16 -10.74 11.34
CA GLU A 82 3.21 -11.51 12.01
C GLU A 82 4.58 -11.25 11.38
N VAL A 83 5.58 -11.04 12.24
CA VAL A 83 6.98 -10.93 11.83
C VAL A 83 7.50 -12.33 11.53
N PHE A 84 7.73 -12.63 10.25
CA PHE A 84 8.62 -13.74 9.91
C PHE A 84 10.02 -13.38 10.40
N GLN A 85 10.74 -14.33 11.01
CA GLN A 85 12.14 -14.15 11.41
C GLN A 85 13.01 -13.95 10.17
N LEU A 86 12.98 -12.75 9.59
CA LEU A 86 13.88 -12.33 8.53
C LEU A 86 15.12 -11.76 9.20
N ASN A 87 16.27 -12.36 8.89
CA ASN A 87 17.55 -11.96 9.45
C ASN A 87 17.98 -10.55 9.00
N ASP A 88 17.45 -10.06 7.87
CA ASP A 88 17.75 -8.75 7.30
C ASP A 88 16.49 -7.91 7.15
N TYR A 89 16.29 -6.95 8.07
CA TYR A 89 15.24 -5.94 7.97
C TYR A 89 15.79 -4.52 8.08
N ARG A 90 15.08 -3.57 7.47
CA ARG A 90 15.28 -2.14 7.63
C ARG A 90 14.11 -1.55 8.37
N VAL A 91 14.37 -0.64 9.32
CA VAL A 91 13.31 0.10 10.00
C VAL A 91 13.05 1.41 9.27
N LEU A 92 11.79 1.63 8.90
CA LEU A 92 11.26 2.87 8.33
C LEU A 92 10.38 3.55 9.38
N ILE A 93 10.32 4.87 9.35
CA ILE A 93 9.42 5.65 10.22
C ILE A 93 8.43 6.38 9.33
N LEU A 94 7.14 6.08 9.49
CA LEU A 94 6.04 6.75 8.82
C LEU A 94 5.03 7.19 9.87
N ASP A 95 4.72 8.49 9.94
CA ASP A 95 3.84 9.08 10.96
C ASP A 95 4.13 8.61 12.39
N GLU A 96 5.41 8.68 12.77
CA GLU A 96 5.93 8.28 14.09
C GLU A 96 5.78 6.78 14.39
N ARG A 97 5.36 5.97 13.41
CA ARG A 97 5.26 4.51 13.50
C ARG A 97 6.45 3.85 12.85
N ALA A 98 7.01 2.88 13.54
CA ALA A 98 8.06 2.04 12.99
C ALA A 98 7.44 0.95 12.10
N PHE A 99 7.99 0.79 10.91
CA PHE A 99 7.70 -0.30 9.99
C PHE A 99 9.00 -1.05 9.73
N TRP A 100 8.95 -2.38 9.83
CA TRP A 100 10.10 -3.23 9.54
C TRP A 100 9.93 -3.74 8.12
N MET A 101 10.96 -3.64 7.29
CA MET A 101 10.89 -4.09 5.92
C MET A 101 12.00 -5.08 5.64
N GLY A 102 11.64 -6.25 5.13
CA GLY A 102 12.56 -7.26 4.62
C GLY A 102 12.33 -7.55 3.13
N GLU A 103 13.23 -8.31 2.54
CA GLU A 103 12.94 -8.96 1.26
C GLU A 103 11.93 -10.08 1.48
N GLY A 104 10.84 -10.07 0.70
CA GLY A 104 9.81 -11.11 0.71
C GLY A 104 10.04 -12.15 -0.38
N ASN A 105 8.95 -12.65 -0.95
CA ASN A 105 8.98 -13.50 -2.15
C ASN A 105 9.51 -12.72 -3.38
N PRO A 106 9.93 -13.41 -4.46
CA PRO A 106 10.29 -12.74 -5.70
C PRO A 106 9.11 -11.88 -6.17
N ASN A 107 9.37 -10.57 -6.34
CA ASN A 107 8.42 -9.52 -6.68
C ASN A 107 7.53 -8.97 -5.53
N THR A 108 7.78 -9.35 -4.28
CA THR A 108 7.15 -8.69 -3.12
C THR A 108 8.16 -8.10 -2.14
N ARG A 109 7.78 -6.97 -1.53
CA ARG A 109 8.48 -6.39 -0.38
C ARG A 109 7.63 -6.61 0.86
N SER A 110 8.20 -7.27 1.87
CA SER A 110 7.49 -7.54 3.11
C SER A 110 7.65 -6.39 4.08
N ILE A 111 6.54 -5.83 4.54
CA ILE A 111 6.49 -4.81 5.58
C ILE A 111 5.85 -5.46 6.83
N PHE A 112 6.34 -5.15 8.02
CA PHE A 112 5.82 -5.69 9.26
C PHE A 112 5.52 -4.56 10.23
N THR A 113 4.54 -4.80 11.09
CA THR A 113 4.00 -3.83 12.05
C THR A 113 3.84 -4.53 13.40
N TYR A 114 4.21 -3.88 14.51
CA TYR A 114 4.24 -4.55 15.83
C TYR A 114 2.97 -4.35 16.68
N TRP A 115 2.16 -3.33 16.41
CA TRP A 115 1.27 -2.80 17.46
C TRP A 115 -0.19 -2.70 17.05
N ASN A 116 -0.51 -1.95 16.00
CA ASN A 116 -1.89 -1.64 15.68
C ASN A 116 -2.13 -1.80 14.18
N TRP A 117 -2.43 -3.05 13.80
CA TRP A 117 -2.63 -3.47 12.42
C TRP A 117 -3.53 -2.50 11.63
N ALA A 118 -4.68 -2.11 12.17
CA ALA A 118 -5.60 -1.19 11.50
C ALA A 118 -5.00 0.21 11.28
N LEU A 119 -4.36 0.78 12.31
CA LEU A 119 -3.73 2.11 12.19
C LEU A 119 -2.50 2.08 11.28
N ASP A 120 -1.74 0.99 11.30
CA ASP A 120 -0.52 0.84 10.51
C ASP A 120 -0.87 0.63 9.02
N VAL A 121 -1.92 -0.17 8.73
CA VAL A 121 -2.52 -0.27 7.39
C VAL A 121 -2.99 1.10 6.93
N LYS A 122 -3.74 1.83 7.77
CA LYS A 122 -4.23 3.17 7.42
C LYS A 122 -3.11 4.13 7.07
N ALA A 123 -2.06 4.20 7.89
CA ALA A 123 -0.92 5.08 7.65
C ALA A 123 -0.23 4.78 6.30
N LEU A 124 -0.02 3.50 5.97
CA LEU A 124 0.58 3.14 4.69
C LEU A 124 -0.34 3.46 3.51
N VAL A 125 -1.63 3.15 3.64
CA VAL A 125 -2.63 3.43 2.62
C VAL A 125 -2.72 4.94 2.35
N ASP A 126 -2.79 5.77 3.39
CA ASP A 126 -2.79 7.23 3.28
C ASP A 126 -1.51 7.73 2.59
N HIS A 127 -0.33 7.21 2.99
CA HIS A 127 0.94 7.55 2.36
C HIS A 127 0.96 7.22 0.87
N MET A 128 0.45 6.05 0.47
CA MET A 128 0.38 5.63 -0.94
C MET A 128 -0.54 6.55 -1.75
N VAL A 129 -1.73 6.84 -1.23
CA VAL A 129 -2.71 7.74 -1.88
C VAL A 129 -2.12 9.15 -2.02
N GLU A 130 -1.47 9.67 -0.97
CA GLU A 130 -0.88 11.00 -0.97
C GLU A 130 0.30 11.13 -1.94
N THR A 131 1.13 10.09 -2.00
CA THR A 131 2.36 10.05 -2.81
C THR A 131 2.05 9.91 -4.30
N PHE A 132 1.23 8.93 -4.67
CA PHE A 132 1.01 8.57 -6.08
C PHE A 132 -0.20 9.25 -6.70
N ARG A 133 -1.15 9.72 -5.88
CA ARG A 133 -2.33 10.51 -6.33
C ARG A 133 -3.13 9.80 -7.44
N VAL A 134 -3.29 8.49 -7.29
CA VAL A 134 -4.10 7.63 -8.17
C VAL A 134 -5.24 7.00 -7.36
N PRO A 135 -6.38 6.67 -7.99
CA PRO A 135 -7.51 6.07 -7.29
C PRO A 135 -7.25 4.62 -6.88
N PHE A 136 -8.05 4.10 -5.94
CA PHE A 136 -8.15 2.65 -5.75
C PHE A 136 -8.93 2.04 -6.91
N GLU A 137 -8.27 1.18 -7.67
CA GLU A 137 -8.90 0.47 -8.78
C GLU A 137 -9.63 -0.77 -8.26
N THR A 138 -8.95 -1.59 -7.47
CA THR A 138 -9.53 -2.79 -6.88
C THR A 138 -9.21 -2.84 -5.41
N VAL A 139 -10.22 -3.05 -4.58
CA VAL A 139 -10.07 -3.35 -3.15
C VAL A 139 -10.74 -4.69 -2.90
N LYS A 140 -9.94 -5.68 -2.53
CA LYS A 140 -10.37 -7.05 -2.27
C LYS A 140 -10.25 -7.37 -0.78
N PHE A 141 -11.32 -7.87 -0.18
CA PHE A 141 -11.33 -8.42 1.16
C PHE A 141 -11.48 -9.95 1.10
N LEU A 142 -10.57 -10.65 1.76
CA LEU A 142 -10.65 -12.08 2.04
C LEU A 142 -11.22 -12.25 3.45
N LEU A 143 -12.49 -12.60 3.56
CA LEU A 143 -13.25 -12.58 4.81
C LEU A 143 -13.08 -13.84 5.67
N ASP A 144 -12.44 -14.88 5.14
CA ASP A 144 -12.22 -16.12 5.87
C ASP A 144 -11.47 -15.87 7.19
N TYR A 145 -12.15 -16.13 8.32
CA TYR A 145 -11.66 -15.90 9.68
C TYR A 145 -11.26 -14.44 9.98
N PHE A 146 -11.82 -13.47 9.25
CA PHE A 146 -11.44 -12.06 9.37
C PHE A 146 -12.48 -11.24 10.15
N ASP A 147 -12.68 -11.57 11.42
CA ASP A 147 -13.78 -11.02 12.25
C ASP A 147 -13.74 -9.49 12.42
N HIS A 148 -12.56 -8.87 12.36
CA HIS A 148 -12.34 -7.43 12.56
C HIS A 148 -12.18 -6.64 11.25
N TYR A 149 -12.62 -7.18 10.10
CA TYR A 149 -12.46 -6.54 8.80
C TYR A 149 -13.04 -5.11 8.74
N ARG A 150 -14.07 -4.82 9.56
CA ARG A 150 -14.76 -3.52 9.60
C ARG A 150 -13.85 -2.36 9.97
N ASP A 151 -12.81 -2.60 10.76
CA ASP A 151 -11.80 -1.60 11.14
C ASP A 151 -10.99 -1.11 9.93
N PHE A 152 -10.94 -1.92 8.87
CA PHE A 152 -10.16 -1.64 7.66
C PHE A 152 -11.01 -1.06 6.53
N VAL A 153 -12.32 -1.28 6.54
CA VAL A 153 -13.23 -0.77 5.51
C VAL A 153 -13.11 0.75 5.37
N GLN A 154 -12.92 1.46 6.48
CA GLN A 154 -12.76 2.91 6.50
C GLN A 154 -11.47 3.41 5.83
N CYS A 155 -10.46 2.55 5.67
CA CYS A 155 -9.23 2.90 4.95
C CYS A 155 -9.45 3.05 3.44
N PHE A 156 -10.56 2.51 2.92
CA PHE A 156 -10.86 2.46 1.50
C PHE A 156 -12.24 3.07 1.22
N PRO A 157 -12.40 4.40 1.40
CA PRO A 157 -13.71 5.04 1.29
C PRO A 157 -14.30 4.96 -0.12
N LYS A 158 -13.46 4.81 -1.15
CA LYS A 158 -13.88 4.75 -2.55
C LYS A 158 -12.96 3.86 -3.38
N CYS A 159 -13.52 3.05 -4.28
CA CYS A 159 -12.76 2.32 -5.29
C CYS A 159 -13.57 2.08 -6.57
N GLU A 160 -12.96 1.62 -7.65
CA GLU A 160 -13.72 1.22 -8.84
C GLU A 160 -14.37 -0.16 -8.63
N ASN A 161 -13.58 -1.14 -8.19
CA ASN A 161 -13.99 -2.53 -8.01
C ASN A 161 -13.83 -2.93 -6.54
N LEU A 162 -14.94 -3.10 -5.84
CA LEU A 162 -14.97 -3.68 -4.50
C LEU A 162 -15.24 -5.17 -4.62
N ARG A 163 -14.36 -5.99 -4.06
CA ARG A 163 -14.46 -7.45 -4.12
C ARG A 163 -14.45 -8.01 -2.71
N ILE A 164 -15.41 -8.86 -2.38
CA ILE A 164 -15.37 -9.66 -1.17
C ILE A 164 -15.31 -11.14 -1.55
N TRP A 165 -14.49 -11.88 -0.82
CA TRP A 165 -14.27 -13.30 -1.05
C TRP A 165 -14.31 -14.05 0.27
N GLY A 166 -14.96 -15.20 0.28
CA GLY A 166 -14.98 -16.12 1.39
C GLY A 166 -15.27 -17.53 0.90
N VAL A 167 -14.59 -18.53 1.46
CA VAL A 167 -14.89 -19.95 1.26
C VAL A 167 -16.25 -20.29 1.88
N GLY A 168 -16.56 -19.72 3.04
CA GLY A 168 -17.86 -19.83 3.70
C GLY A 168 -18.92 -18.87 3.14
N PRO A 169 -20.21 -19.09 3.46
CA PRO A 169 -21.26 -18.12 3.16
C PRO A 169 -20.95 -16.76 3.80
N ILE A 170 -21.00 -15.70 3.01
CA ILE A 170 -20.87 -14.33 3.51
C ILE A 170 -22.25 -13.83 3.93
N SER A 171 -22.36 -13.27 5.13
CA SER A 171 -23.65 -12.82 5.66
C SER A 171 -24.21 -11.63 4.87
N GLU A 172 -25.54 -11.53 4.79
CA GLU A 172 -26.20 -10.36 4.20
C GLU A 172 -25.86 -9.06 4.94
N GLU A 173 -25.62 -9.15 6.25
CA GLU A 173 -25.21 -8.01 7.07
C GLU A 173 -23.84 -7.48 6.63
N ASP A 174 -22.88 -8.37 6.39
CA ASP A 174 -21.54 -7.98 5.94
C ASP A 174 -21.59 -7.37 4.53
N ILE A 175 -22.37 -7.98 3.62
CA ILE A 175 -22.60 -7.44 2.28
C ILE A 175 -23.19 -6.03 2.36
N ALA A 176 -24.23 -5.84 3.19
CA ALA A 176 -24.87 -4.54 3.38
C ALA A 176 -23.91 -3.52 4.01
N TYR A 177 -23.05 -3.95 4.94
CA TYR A 177 -22.03 -3.11 5.55
C TYR A 177 -21.04 -2.59 4.50
N PHE A 178 -20.49 -3.45 3.64
CA PHE A 178 -19.60 -3.03 2.55
C PHE A 178 -20.27 -2.06 1.59
N LYS A 179 -21.49 -2.38 1.14
CA LYS A 179 -22.23 -1.53 0.19
C LYS A 179 -22.51 -0.13 0.75
N LYS A 180 -22.73 -0.03 2.06
CA LYS A 180 -23.02 1.23 2.75
C LYS A 180 -21.78 2.09 2.99
N HIS A 181 -20.62 1.49 3.28
CA HIS A 181 -19.46 2.23 3.78
C HIS A 181 -18.35 2.46 2.74
N VAL A 182 -18.42 1.80 1.58
CA VAL A 182 -17.44 1.99 0.50
C VAL A 182 -18.17 2.42 -0.76
N GLU A 183 -17.83 3.60 -1.29
CA GLU A 183 -18.30 4.01 -2.60
C GLU A 183 -17.62 3.16 -3.68
N HIS A 184 -18.38 2.48 -4.54
CA HIS A 184 -17.81 1.62 -5.57
C HIS A 184 -18.63 1.65 -6.86
N LYS A 185 -17.98 1.38 -7.99
CA LYS A 185 -18.64 1.28 -9.30
C LYS A 185 -19.13 -0.14 -9.56
N HIS A 186 -18.35 -1.14 -9.19
CA HIS A 186 -18.67 -2.55 -9.34
C HIS A 186 -18.45 -3.28 -8.01
N PHE A 187 -19.40 -4.15 -7.66
CA PHE A 187 -19.35 -4.97 -6.46
C PHE A 187 -19.32 -6.45 -6.83
N TYR A 188 -18.33 -7.18 -6.35
CA TYR A 188 -18.18 -8.60 -6.63
C TYR A 188 -18.21 -9.42 -5.34
N ILE A 189 -18.97 -10.52 -5.36
CA ILE A 189 -18.96 -11.54 -4.31
C ILE A 189 -18.46 -12.84 -4.93
N ASN A 190 -17.37 -13.39 -4.41
CA ASN A 190 -16.78 -14.63 -4.89
C ASN A 190 -16.56 -14.64 -6.42
N GLY A 191 -16.16 -13.49 -6.98
CA GLY A 191 -15.91 -13.30 -8.41
C GLY A 191 -17.13 -12.93 -9.25
N ASN A 192 -18.35 -13.01 -8.69
CA ASN A 192 -19.59 -12.71 -9.40
C ASN A 192 -20.03 -11.27 -9.17
N LEU A 193 -20.32 -10.54 -10.26
CA LEU A 193 -20.86 -9.17 -10.20
C LEU A 193 -22.26 -9.17 -9.58
N GLN A 194 -22.55 -8.20 -8.71
CA GLN A 194 -23.83 -8.02 -8.00
C GLN A 194 -24.58 -6.78 -8.45
#